data_AF-A0A2V8TRP0-F1
#
_entry.id   AF-A0A2V8TRP0-F1
#
_cell.length_a   1.000
_cell.length_b   1.000
_cell.length_c   1.000
_cell.angle_alpha   90.00
_cell.angle_beta   90.00
_cell.angle_gamma   90.00
#
_symmetry.space_group_name_H-M   'P 1'
#
loop_
_entity.id
_entity.type
_entity.pdbx_description
1 polymer ?
#
loop_
_entity_poly.entity_id
_entity_poly.type
_entity_poly.pdbx_seq_one_letter_code
_entity_poly.pdbx_strand_id
1 'polypeptide(L)'
;MLMLEWPAKQALRIMLTGGDMLHHYPPANLPFLLVNNYGPTECAVVATSGPVLPDARPDVLPPIGRAITNTRLRLLDETLNEVPQGTPGELHIGGPSLARGYHNRPDLTAEKFIPDPFGEPGGRLYKTGDLARMLPDGQIAFMGRIDDQIKIRGYRIEPKEIVSVLNRHADVRDSLVAAREDAPGEKRLIAYVMLNPNSASTHTALCDFLREHLPEYMIPAAFVRVDAFPMTPNGKIDHAALPEPERANTVADDVSASPATDTQRRIAEIVAGLLDRKDIGLEDNFFMLGGHSLLGAQLIARLRNTFGVEIGLRSLFTAPTVAALSVEIERLASKKEALKTPERAPVCGAPQPCTEANPS
;
A
#
# COMPACT_ATOMS: atom_id res chain seq x y z
N MET A 1 5.31 -10.35 -15.36
CA MET A 1 3.85 -10.10 -15.50
C MET A 1 3.16 -11.42 -15.80
N LEU A 2 2.44 -11.99 -14.83
CA LEU A 2 1.68 -13.24 -15.03
C LEU A 2 0.48 -12.96 -15.94
N MET A 3 0.59 -13.33 -17.22
CA MET A 3 -0.59 -13.50 -18.09
C MET A 3 -1.20 -14.86 -17.79
N LEU A 4 -1.89 -14.97 -16.65
CA LEU A 4 -2.69 -16.16 -16.38
C LEU A 4 -3.90 -16.11 -17.31
N GLU A 5 -4.06 -17.12 -18.15
CA GLU A 5 -5.25 -17.27 -18.98
C GLU A 5 -6.48 -17.46 -18.08
N TRP A 6 -7.54 -16.70 -18.37
CA TRP A 6 -8.78 -16.83 -17.63
C TRP A 6 -9.45 -18.18 -17.95
N PRO A 7 -10.05 -18.86 -16.96
CA PRO A 7 -10.78 -20.08 -17.21
C PRO A 7 -11.88 -19.86 -18.26
N ALA A 8 -11.98 -20.77 -19.24
CA ALA A 8 -12.98 -20.70 -20.31
C ALA A 8 -14.44 -20.68 -19.82
N LYS A 9 -14.69 -21.16 -18.60
CA LYS A 9 -15.98 -21.06 -17.90
C LYS A 9 -15.81 -20.20 -16.66
N GLN A 10 -16.38 -18.99 -16.69
CA GLN A 10 -16.39 -18.07 -15.55
C GLN A 10 -17.81 -17.57 -15.30
N ALA A 11 -18.22 -17.54 -14.03
CA ALA A 11 -19.55 -17.05 -13.63
C ALA A 11 -19.58 -15.52 -13.41
N LEU A 12 -18.42 -14.92 -13.17
CA LEU A 12 -18.25 -13.48 -13.04
C LEU A 12 -18.65 -12.78 -14.34
N ARG A 13 -19.55 -11.80 -14.24
CA ARG A 13 -20.05 -11.03 -15.40
C ARG A 13 -19.56 -9.58 -15.41
N ILE A 14 -19.40 -8.99 -14.23
CA ILE A 14 -19.02 -7.59 -14.05
C ILE A 14 -18.03 -7.52 -12.89
N MET A 15 -16.91 -6.85 -13.09
CA MET A 15 -15.95 -6.51 -12.04
C MET A 15 -15.92 -4.99 -11.86
N LEU A 16 -16.22 -4.54 -10.64
CA LEU A 16 -16.08 -3.14 -10.27
C LEU A 16 -14.67 -2.93 -9.71
N THR A 17 -13.98 -1.91 -10.21
CA THR A 17 -12.68 -1.47 -9.69
C THR A 17 -12.72 0.02 -9.39
N GLY A 18 -11.86 0.49 -8.50
CA GLY A 18 -11.79 1.88 -8.11
C GLY A 18 -10.86 2.09 -6.92
N GLY A 19 -10.74 3.34 -6.48
CA GLY A 19 -9.88 3.72 -5.36
C GLY A 19 -8.49 4.19 -5.80
N ASP A 20 -7.92 3.61 -6.87
CA ASP A 20 -6.65 4.03 -7.48
C ASP A 20 -6.77 4.23 -9.00
N MET A 21 -5.75 4.86 -9.60
CA MET A 21 -5.71 5.10 -11.04
C MET A 21 -5.48 3.80 -11.81
N LEU A 22 -6.31 3.53 -12.82
CA LEU A 22 -6.03 2.45 -13.75
C LEU A 22 -4.94 2.89 -14.72
N HIS A 23 -3.87 2.10 -14.80
CA HIS A 23 -2.73 2.37 -15.70
C HIS A 23 -2.88 1.70 -17.07
N HIS A 24 -3.77 0.71 -17.20
CA HIS A 24 -3.93 -0.09 -18.41
C HIS A 24 -5.40 -0.39 -18.70
N TYR A 25 -5.74 -0.38 -19.98
CA TYR A 25 -7.00 -0.94 -20.47
C TYR A 25 -7.01 -2.47 -20.32
N PRO A 26 -8.20 -3.08 -20.11
CA PRO A 26 -8.31 -4.52 -20.07
C PRO A 26 -8.02 -5.14 -21.45
N PRO A 27 -7.49 -6.37 -21.50
CA PRO A 27 -7.28 -7.06 -22.75
C PRO A 27 -8.62 -7.39 -23.44
N ALA A 28 -8.60 -7.49 -24.77
CA ALA A 28 -9.82 -7.73 -25.57
C ALA A 28 -10.54 -9.05 -25.24
N ASN A 29 -9.82 -10.03 -24.69
CA ASN A 29 -10.35 -11.34 -24.32
C ASN A 29 -10.81 -11.43 -22.85
N LEU A 30 -10.94 -10.30 -22.13
CA LEU A 30 -11.43 -10.32 -20.75
C LEU A 30 -12.88 -10.86 -20.73
N PRO A 31 -13.18 -11.95 -19.99
CA PRO A 31 -14.46 -12.65 -20.11
C PRO A 31 -15.60 -11.98 -19.31
N PHE A 32 -15.37 -10.79 -18.75
CA PHE A 32 -16.34 -10.01 -17.97
C PHE A 32 -16.16 -8.53 -18.23
N LEU A 33 -17.20 -7.74 -17.97
CA LEU A 33 -17.15 -6.29 -18.09
C LEU A 33 -16.37 -5.69 -16.93
N LEU A 34 -15.28 -4.99 -17.22
CA LEU A 34 -14.62 -4.13 -16.24
C LEU A 34 -15.33 -2.78 -16.16
N VAL A 35 -15.67 -2.34 -14.96
CA VAL A 35 -16.26 -1.03 -14.70
C VAL A 35 -15.35 -0.27 -13.74
N ASN A 36 -14.89 0.90 -14.17
CA ASN A 36 -14.09 1.78 -13.33
C ASN A 36 -15.01 2.74 -12.58
N ASN A 37 -14.84 2.78 -11.26
CA ASN A 37 -15.57 3.63 -10.35
C ASN A 37 -14.60 4.62 -9.69
N TYR A 38 -15.06 5.84 -9.55
CA TYR A 38 -14.35 6.87 -8.79
C TYR A 38 -15.34 7.60 -7.89
N GLY A 39 -14.89 7.93 -6.70
CA GLY A 39 -15.63 8.76 -5.77
C GLY A 39 -14.81 8.98 -4.50
N PRO A 40 -14.70 10.23 -4.02
CA PRO A 40 -14.17 10.48 -2.68
C PRO A 40 -15.21 10.05 -1.63
N THR A 41 -14.74 9.74 -0.41
CA THR A 41 -15.60 9.38 0.73
C THR A 41 -16.70 10.42 0.97
N GLU A 42 -16.36 11.69 0.76
CA GLU A 42 -17.22 12.86 0.92
C GLU A 42 -18.42 12.90 -0.05
N CYS A 43 -18.45 12.01 -1.04
CA CYS A 43 -19.50 11.92 -2.05
C CYS A 43 -20.23 10.56 -2.04
N ALA A 44 -20.14 9.81 -0.94
CA ALA A 44 -20.78 8.51 -0.74
C ALA A 44 -20.31 7.43 -1.73
N VAL A 45 -19.05 7.02 -1.58
CA VAL A 45 -18.38 5.89 -2.24
C VAL A 45 -18.11 6.09 -3.73
N VAL A 46 -19.11 6.36 -4.55
CA VAL A 46 -18.98 6.48 -6.02
C VAL A 46 -19.67 7.74 -6.50
N ALA A 47 -18.97 8.55 -7.28
CA ALA A 47 -19.49 9.73 -7.96
C ALA A 47 -19.53 9.53 -9.49
N THR A 48 -18.59 8.74 -10.02
CA THR A 48 -18.53 8.39 -11.43
C THR A 48 -18.35 6.89 -11.65
N SER A 49 -18.93 6.38 -12.72
CA SER A 49 -18.86 4.99 -13.11
C SER A 49 -18.87 4.86 -14.63
N GLY A 50 -18.08 3.94 -15.18
CA GLY A 50 -18.08 3.69 -16.62
C GLY A 50 -17.42 2.36 -17.00
N PRO A 51 -17.94 1.69 -18.05
CA PRO A 51 -17.29 0.51 -18.59
C PRO A 51 -15.92 0.87 -19.18
N VAL A 52 -14.91 0.06 -18.86
CA VAL A 52 -13.59 0.17 -19.47
C VAL A 52 -13.53 -0.83 -20.62
N LEU A 53 -13.79 -0.34 -21.83
CA LEU A 53 -13.69 -1.17 -23.03
C LEU A 53 -12.22 -1.31 -23.45
N PRO A 54 -11.81 -2.45 -24.02
CA PRO A 54 -10.46 -2.61 -24.54
C PRO A 54 -10.10 -1.49 -25.51
N ASP A 55 -8.95 -0.85 -25.28
CA ASP A 55 -8.36 0.15 -26.16
C ASP A 55 -6.87 -0.19 -26.30
N ALA A 56 -6.37 -0.17 -27.54
CA ALA A 56 -5.01 -0.55 -27.88
C ALA A 56 -4.08 0.67 -28.01
N ARG A 57 -4.58 1.89 -27.81
CA ARG A 57 -3.77 3.10 -27.92
C ARG A 57 -2.76 3.17 -26.76
N PRO A 58 -1.45 3.27 -27.06
CA PRO A 58 -0.45 3.53 -26.04
C PRO A 58 -0.69 4.91 -25.40
N ASP A 59 -0.32 5.06 -24.13
CA ASP A 59 -0.31 6.34 -23.39
C ASP A 59 -1.68 6.99 -23.13
N VAL A 60 -2.77 6.28 -23.42
CA VAL A 60 -4.11 6.67 -22.98
C VAL A 60 -4.46 5.88 -21.73
N LEU A 61 -4.83 6.58 -20.65
CA LEU A 61 -5.32 5.95 -19.43
C LEU A 61 -6.85 5.75 -19.51
N PRO A 62 -7.38 4.66 -18.93
CA PRO A 62 -8.82 4.48 -18.77
C PRO A 62 -9.49 5.66 -18.06
N PRO A 63 -10.62 6.16 -18.57
CA PRO A 63 -11.39 7.19 -17.88
C PRO A 63 -11.99 6.64 -16.59
N ILE A 64 -12.43 7.55 -15.72
CA ILE A 64 -13.18 7.24 -14.50
C ILE A 64 -14.70 7.19 -14.75
N GLY A 65 -15.12 7.17 -16.01
CA GLY A 65 -16.51 7.05 -16.43
C GLY A 65 -17.27 8.38 -16.43
N ARG A 66 -18.59 8.30 -16.23
CA ARG A 66 -19.51 9.45 -16.21
C ARG A 66 -20.16 9.58 -14.83
N ALA A 67 -20.78 10.73 -14.57
CA ALA A 67 -21.55 10.95 -13.35
C ALA A 67 -22.59 9.84 -13.14
N ILE A 68 -22.70 9.32 -11.92
CA ILE A 68 -23.82 8.43 -11.55
C ILE A 68 -25.11 9.24 -11.41
N THR A 69 -26.25 8.54 -11.31
CA THR A 69 -27.56 9.18 -11.17
C THR A 69 -27.59 10.16 -10.00
N ASN A 70 -28.17 11.34 -10.23
CA ASN A 70 -28.29 12.45 -9.28
C ASN A 70 -26.96 13.11 -8.87
N THR A 71 -25.81 12.73 -9.43
CA THR A 71 -24.53 13.40 -9.19
C THR A 71 -24.27 14.45 -10.26
N ARG A 72 -23.79 15.63 -9.84
CA ARG A 72 -23.33 16.70 -10.74
C ARG A 72 -21.82 16.77 -10.68
N LEU A 73 -21.17 16.80 -11.84
CA LEU A 73 -19.73 17.01 -11.95
C LEU A 73 -19.49 18.37 -12.58
N ARG A 74 -18.55 19.13 -12.04
CA ARG A 74 -18.08 20.41 -12.58
C ARG A 74 -16.57 20.35 -12.67
N LEU A 75 -16.01 20.82 -13.77
CA LEU A 75 -14.57 21.03 -13.89
C LEU A 75 -14.35 22.53 -13.86
N LEU A 76 -13.71 23.01 -12.79
CA LEU A 76 -13.59 24.44 -12.51
C LEU A 76 -12.13 24.89 -12.53
N ASP A 77 -11.90 26.14 -12.91
CA ASP A 77 -10.62 26.81 -12.70
C ASP A 77 -10.46 27.36 -11.27
N GLU A 78 -9.32 27.98 -10.96
CA GLU A 78 -9.02 28.55 -9.65
C GLU A 78 -9.98 29.67 -9.22
N THR A 79 -10.70 30.26 -10.18
CA THR A 79 -11.70 31.31 -9.96
C THR A 79 -13.13 30.79 -9.92
N LEU A 80 -13.30 29.46 -9.88
CA LEU A 80 -14.58 28.74 -9.87
C LEU A 80 -15.42 28.90 -11.14
N ASN A 81 -14.80 29.18 -12.29
CA ASN A 81 -15.48 29.19 -13.58
C ASN A 81 -15.38 27.82 -14.27
N GLU A 82 -16.44 27.41 -15.00
CA GLU A 82 -16.40 26.15 -15.76
C GLU A 82 -15.37 26.21 -16.89
N VAL A 83 -14.50 25.21 -16.96
CA VAL A 83 -13.52 25.10 -18.04
C VAL A 83 -14.19 24.47 -19.29
N PRO A 84 -13.74 24.84 -20.51
CA PRO A 84 -14.23 24.21 -21.73
C PRO A 84 -13.96 22.69 -21.76
N GLN A 85 -14.76 21.95 -22.54
CA GLN A 85 -14.54 20.52 -22.76
C GLN A 85 -13.11 20.24 -23.25
N GLY A 86 -12.46 19.21 -22.68
CA GLY A 86 -11.08 18.85 -22.99
C GLY A 86 -10.02 19.62 -22.18
N THR A 87 -10.36 20.74 -21.56
CA THR A 87 -9.45 21.53 -20.73
C THR A 87 -9.35 20.93 -19.32
N PRO A 88 -8.14 20.84 -18.73
CA PRO A 88 -7.98 20.43 -17.34
C PRO A 88 -8.63 21.44 -16.39
N GLY A 89 -9.31 20.94 -15.36
CA GLY A 89 -9.86 21.72 -14.26
C GLY A 89 -9.96 20.88 -12.99
N GLU A 90 -10.13 21.53 -11.83
CA GLU A 90 -10.40 20.83 -10.58
C GLU A 90 -11.80 20.22 -10.64
N LEU A 91 -11.90 18.91 -10.40
CA LEU A 91 -13.15 18.20 -10.31
C LEU A 91 -13.90 18.59 -9.04
N HIS A 92 -15.12 19.09 -9.21
CA HIS A 92 -16.05 19.41 -8.14
C HIS A 92 -17.29 18.54 -8.27
N ILE A 93 -17.81 18.08 -7.15
CA ILE A 93 -18.94 17.15 -7.11
C ILE A 93 -20.10 17.82 -6.37
N GLY A 94 -21.28 17.80 -6.95
CA GLY A 94 -22.51 18.30 -6.36
C GLY A 94 -23.62 17.24 -6.35
N GLY A 95 -24.70 17.55 -5.64
CA GLY A 95 -25.89 16.70 -5.56
C GLY A 95 -26.13 16.09 -4.17
N PRO A 96 -27.12 15.18 -4.05
CA PRO A 96 -27.56 14.64 -2.78
C PRO A 96 -26.60 13.61 -2.18
N SER A 97 -25.61 13.12 -2.94
CA SER A 97 -24.60 12.18 -2.45
C SER A 97 -23.51 12.83 -1.58
N LEU A 98 -23.53 14.16 -1.47
CA LEU A 98 -22.57 14.88 -0.61
C LEU A 98 -22.77 14.52 0.86
N ALA A 99 -21.65 14.28 1.55
CA ALA A 99 -21.62 14.16 2.99
C ALA A 99 -22.13 15.43 3.66
N ARG A 100 -22.56 15.30 4.92
CA ARG A 100 -22.94 16.47 5.73
C ARG A 100 -21.76 17.42 5.94
N GLY A 101 -20.56 16.86 6.11
CA GLY A 101 -19.31 17.57 6.36
C GLY A 101 -18.36 16.68 7.16
N TYR A 102 -17.28 17.27 7.67
CA TYR A 102 -16.35 16.61 8.56
C TYR A 102 -16.80 16.72 10.02
N HIS A 103 -16.72 15.60 10.76
CA HIS A 103 -17.17 15.54 12.14
C HIS A 103 -16.33 16.49 13.02
N ASN A 104 -17.00 17.37 13.78
CA ASN A 104 -16.38 18.39 14.65
C ASN A 104 -15.33 19.28 13.97
N ARG A 105 -15.42 19.46 12.65
CA ARG A 105 -14.52 20.30 11.85
C ARG A 105 -15.30 21.21 10.90
N PRO A 106 -16.04 22.20 11.44
CA PRO A 106 -16.83 23.14 10.64
C PRO A 106 -15.96 24.03 9.74
N ASP A 107 -14.74 24.33 10.18
CA ASP A 107 -13.69 25.03 9.44
C ASP A 107 -13.35 24.30 8.13
N LEU A 108 -12.95 23.03 8.23
CA LEU A 108 -12.59 22.21 7.09
C LEU A 108 -13.82 21.90 6.22
N THR A 109 -15.00 21.79 6.84
CA THR A 109 -16.26 21.60 6.12
C THR A 109 -16.56 22.81 5.23
N ALA A 110 -16.43 24.03 5.75
CA ALA A 110 -16.65 25.25 4.97
C ALA A 110 -15.59 25.43 3.86
N GLU A 111 -14.35 25.00 4.11
CA GLU A 111 -13.27 25.03 3.12
C GLU A 111 -13.54 24.08 1.93
N LYS A 112 -13.99 22.85 2.20
CA LYS A 112 -14.13 21.80 1.18
C LYS A 112 -15.54 21.69 0.58
N PHE A 113 -16.59 22.07 1.31
CA PHE A 113 -17.98 22.04 0.85
C PHE A 113 -18.47 23.47 0.60
N ILE A 114 -18.16 24.00 -0.58
CA ILE A 114 -18.44 25.38 -0.98
C ILE A 114 -19.87 25.52 -1.53
N PRO A 115 -20.43 26.74 -1.60
CA PRO A 115 -21.68 26.98 -2.30
C PRO A 115 -21.60 26.58 -3.79
N ASP A 116 -22.67 26.02 -4.34
CA ASP A 116 -22.79 25.75 -5.79
C ASP A 116 -23.36 26.98 -6.51
N PRO A 117 -22.56 27.77 -7.25
CA PRO A 117 -23.06 28.95 -7.95
C PRO A 117 -23.90 28.60 -9.19
N PHE A 118 -23.94 27.32 -9.59
CA PHE A 118 -24.61 26.84 -10.79
C PHE A 118 -25.84 25.97 -10.47
N GLY A 119 -26.14 25.77 -9.19
CA GLY A 119 -27.19 24.90 -8.70
C GLY A 119 -28.41 25.68 -8.20
N GLU A 120 -29.33 24.93 -7.59
CA GLU A 120 -30.44 25.54 -6.85
C GLU A 120 -29.93 26.29 -5.61
N PRO A 121 -30.67 27.31 -5.12
CA PRO A 121 -30.33 27.99 -3.88
C PRO A 121 -30.08 27.01 -2.72
N GLY A 122 -28.93 27.15 -2.05
CA GLY A 122 -28.50 26.25 -0.97
C GLY A 122 -27.77 24.98 -1.44
N GLY A 123 -27.56 24.81 -2.75
CA GLY A 123 -26.69 23.78 -3.31
C GLY A 123 -25.24 23.93 -2.83
N ARG A 124 -24.53 22.80 -2.76
CA ARG A 124 -23.12 22.73 -2.38
C ARG A 124 -22.32 21.94 -3.41
N LEU A 125 -21.04 22.28 -3.54
CA LEU A 125 -20.03 21.52 -4.25
C LEU A 125 -18.97 21.04 -3.27
N TYR A 126 -18.50 19.81 -3.42
CA TYR A 126 -17.31 19.30 -2.76
C TYR A 126 -16.09 19.50 -3.67
N LYS A 127 -15.06 20.17 -3.14
CA LYS A 127 -13.75 20.36 -3.77
C LYS A 127 -12.91 19.10 -3.61
N THR A 128 -12.69 18.36 -4.71
CA THR A 128 -12.03 17.04 -4.62
C THR A 128 -10.51 17.12 -4.47
N GLY A 129 -9.89 18.22 -4.92
CA GLY A 129 -8.45 18.31 -5.12
C GLY A 129 -7.93 17.42 -6.27
N ASP A 130 -8.82 16.86 -7.10
CA ASP A 130 -8.45 16.04 -8.26
C ASP A 130 -8.48 16.88 -9.54
N LEU A 131 -7.40 16.80 -10.33
CA LEU A 131 -7.33 17.39 -11.66
C LEU A 131 -7.91 16.40 -12.67
N ALA A 132 -8.83 16.88 -13.50
CA ALA A 132 -9.46 16.05 -14.53
C ALA A 132 -9.84 16.87 -15.76
N ARG A 133 -10.21 16.18 -16.84
CA ARG A 133 -10.80 16.80 -18.04
C ARG A 133 -11.97 15.98 -18.57
N MET A 134 -12.92 16.64 -19.21
CA MET A 134 -14.04 15.98 -19.87
C MET A 134 -13.68 15.60 -21.29
N LEU A 135 -13.88 14.34 -21.64
CA LEU A 135 -13.67 13.80 -22.98
C LEU A 135 -14.84 14.12 -23.91
N PRO A 136 -14.67 14.03 -25.24
CA PRO A 136 -15.73 14.29 -26.23
C PRO A 136 -17.00 13.47 -26.00
N ASP A 137 -16.86 12.25 -25.50
CA ASP A 137 -17.95 11.35 -25.17
C ASP A 137 -18.55 11.59 -23.77
N GLY A 138 -18.16 12.66 -23.07
CA GLY A 138 -18.65 13.01 -21.73
C GLY A 138 -18.09 12.15 -20.60
N GLN A 139 -17.17 11.22 -20.88
CA GLN A 139 -16.40 10.56 -19.82
C GLN A 139 -15.37 11.51 -19.21
N ILE A 140 -14.98 11.25 -17.98
CA ILE A 140 -13.97 12.05 -17.28
C ILE A 140 -12.63 11.32 -17.30
N ALA A 141 -11.60 11.99 -17.78
CA ALA A 141 -10.22 11.53 -17.67
C ALA A 141 -9.59 12.15 -16.43
N PHE A 142 -9.18 11.31 -15.49
CA PHE A 142 -8.43 11.70 -14.30
C PHE A 142 -6.97 12.01 -14.68
N MET A 143 -6.41 13.09 -14.15
CA MET A 143 -5.09 13.60 -14.50
C MET A 143 -4.12 13.68 -13.30
N GLY A 144 -4.60 13.38 -12.10
CA GLY A 144 -3.80 13.45 -10.88
C GLY A 144 -4.46 14.32 -9.81
N ARG A 145 -3.67 14.72 -8.82
CA ARG A 145 -4.10 15.62 -7.75
C ARG A 145 -3.44 16.99 -7.89
N ILE A 146 -4.14 18.03 -7.48
CA ILE A 146 -3.59 19.39 -7.38
C ILE A 146 -2.90 19.64 -6.04
N ASP A 147 -3.20 18.81 -5.03
CA ASP A 147 -2.65 18.88 -3.68
C ASP A 147 -1.67 17.72 -3.40
N ASP A 148 -1.06 17.76 -2.20
CA ASP A 148 -0.01 16.82 -1.77
C ASP A 148 -0.55 15.43 -1.38
N GLN A 149 -1.84 15.18 -1.54
CA GLN A 149 -2.45 13.94 -1.10
C GLN A 149 -2.05 12.76 -2.00
N ILE A 150 -1.85 11.61 -1.36
CA ILE A 150 -1.28 10.43 -2.02
C ILE A 150 -2.28 9.28 -1.96
N LYS A 151 -2.37 8.55 -3.07
CA LYS A 151 -3.00 7.22 -3.12
C LYS A 151 -1.91 6.16 -3.22
N ILE A 152 -1.91 5.24 -2.26
CA ILE A 152 -1.01 4.08 -2.25
C ILE A 152 -1.85 2.84 -1.99
N ARG A 153 -1.89 1.91 -2.96
CA ARG A 153 -2.59 0.63 -2.82
C ARG A 153 -4.06 0.80 -2.41
N GLY A 154 -4.72 1.84 -2.95
CA GLY A 154 -6.11 2.19 -2.63
C GLY A 154 -6.33 2.95 -1.31
N TYR A 155 -5.30 3.16 -0.50
CA TYR A 155 -5.39 4.00 0.69
C TYR A 155 -5.19 5.47 0.34
N ARG A 156 -6.09 6.31 0.84
CA ARG A 156 -5.98 7.77 0.81
C ARG A 156 -5.13 8.21 2.01
N ILE A 157 -3.95 8.76 1.72
CA ILE A 157 -2.96 9.13 2.72
C ILE A 157 -2.72 10.64 2.65
N GLU A 158 -2.75 11.28 3.80
CA GLU A 158 -2.39 12.69 3.98
C GLU A 158 -0.97 12.77 4.55
N PRO A 159 0.07 13.09 3.76
CA PRO A 159 1.44 13.13 4.27
C PRO A 159 1.62 14.07 5.46
N LYS A 160 0.84 15.15 5.50
CA LYS A 160 0.83 16.13 6.60
C LYS A 160 0.40 15.53 7.94
N GLU A 161 -0.42 14.49 7.93
CA GLU A 161 -0.77 13.74 9.15
C GLU A 161 0.45 13.02 9.71
N ILE A 162 1.19 12.33 8.83
CA ILE A 162 2.43 11.62 9.19
C ILE A 162 3.48 12.60 9.68
N VAL A 163 3.68 13.73 8.98
CA VAL A 163 4.58 14.81 9.41
C VAL A 163 4.17 15.38 10.77
N SER A 164 2.87 15.62 11.00
CA SER A 164 2.38 16.13 12.29
C SER A 164 2.65 15.19 13.45
N VAL A 165 2.60 13.87 13.22
CA VAL A 165 2.97 12.88 14.23
C VAL A 165 4.49 12.82 14.38
N LEU A 166 5.26 12.68 13.28
CA LEU A 166 6.73 12.60 13.31
C LEU A 166 7.36 13.79 14.03
N ASN A 167 6.88 15.01 13.80
CA ASN A 167 7.40 16.22 14.44
C ASN A 167 7.07 16.32 15.94
N ARG A 168 6.32 15.37 16.52
CA ARG A 168 6.16 15.22 17.98
C ARG A 168 7.22 14.32 18.60
N HIS A 169 7.95 13.55 17.80
CA HIS A 169 9.03 12.70 18.29
C HIS A 169 10.18 13.57 18.82
N ALA A 170 10.68 13.28 20.03
CA ALA A 170 11.64 14.14 20.72
C ALA A 170 12.95 14.39 19.95
N ASP A 171 13.34 13.44 19.11
CA ASP A 171 14.57 13.50 18.31
C ASP A 171 14.40 14.11 16.93
N VAL A 172 13.16 14.34 16.48
CA VAL A 172 12.86 14.90 15.14
C VAL A 172 12.70 16.40 15.25
N ARG A 173 13.58 17.16 14.58
CA ARG A 173 13.51 18.62 14.49
C ARG A 173 12.48 19.06 13.45
N ASP A 174 12.48 18.40 12.29
CA ASP A 174 11.52 18.63 11.23
C ASP A 174 11.42 17.39 10.32
N SER A 175 10.34 17.28 9.56
CA SER A 175 10.11 16.15 8.65
C SER A 175 9.28 16.52 7.43
N LEU A 176 9.51 15.76 6.36
CA LEU A 176 8.74 15.78 5.13
C LEU A 176 8.41 14.35 4.75
N VAL A 177 7.18 14.10 4.29
CA VAL A 177 6.79 12.78 3.78
C VAL A 177 6.35 12.92 2.34
N ALA A 178 6.89 12.06 1.48
CA ALA A 178 6.58 12.03 0.05
C ALA A 178 6.32 10.60 -0.42
N ALA A 179 5.51 10.45 -1.48
CA ALA A 179 5.48 9.19 -2.21
C ALA A 179 6.65 9.15 -3.17
N ARG A 180 7.25 7.96 -3.26
CA ARG A 180 8.23 7.60 -4.25
C ARG A 180 7.73 6.40 -5.03
N GLU A 181 7.97 6.41 -6.33
CA GLU A 181 7.62 5.35 -7.27
C GLU A 181 8.90 4.91 -7.97
N ASP A 182 9.48 3.79 -7.54
CA ASP A 182 10.72 3.26 -8.12
C ASP A 182 10.44 2.41 -9.37
N ALA A 183 9.22 1.86 -9.48
CA ALA A 183 8.69 1.14 -10.63
C ALA A 183 7.20 1.51 -10.86
N PRO A 184 6.68 1.45 -12.09
CA PRO A 184 5.30 1.82 -12.39
C PRO A 184 4.27 1.08 -11.51
N GLY A 185 3.47 1.83 -10.75
CA GLY A 185 2.46 1.32 -9.83
C GLY A 185 2.98 0.94 -8.43
N GLU A 186 4.30 0.98 -8.19
CA GLU A 186 4.92 0.63 -6.91
C GLU A 186 5.25 1.88 -6.07
N LYS A 187 4.20 2.57 -5.64
CA LYS A 187 4.33 3.71 -4.74
C LYS A 187 4.60 3.28 -3.30
N ARG A 188 5.54 3.95 -2.65
CA ARG A 188 5.84 3.83 -1.22
C ARG A 188 6.07 5.19 -0.59
N LEU A 189 5.74 5.32 0.69
CA LEU A 189 6.03 6.53 1.46
C LEU A 189 7.52 6.57 1.80
N ILE A 190 8.16 7.73 1.73
CA ILE A 190 9.50 7.98 2.25
C ILE A 190 9.40 9.18 3.18
N ALA A 191 9.97 9.07 4.38
CA ALA A 191 10.08 10.18 5.31
C ALA A 191 11.49 10.75 5.25
N TYR A 192 11.61 12.04 4.98
CA TYR A 192 12.84 12.81 5.10
C TYR A 192 12.83 13.47 6.47
N VAL A 193 13.79 13.09 7.32
CA VAL A 193 13.83 13.53 8.71
C VAL A 193 15.08 14.34 8.98
N MET A 194 14.88 15.44 9.67
CA MET A 194 15.94 16.28 10.20
C MET A 194 16.03 16.00 11.69
N LEU A 195 17.08 15.31 12.11
CA LEU A 195 17.24 14.90 13.50
C LEU A 195 17.94 15.98 14.32
N ASN A 196 17.67 16.01 15.62
CA ASN A 196 18.39 16.87 16.56
C ASN A 196 19.90 16.51 16.58
N PRO A 197 20.80 17.48 16.84
CA PRO A 197 22.22 17.21 17.01
C PRO A 197 22.43 16.12 18.08
N ASN A 198 23.25 15.11 17.78
CA ASN A 198 23.53 13.94 18.63
C ASN A 198 22.35 12.97 18.85
N SER A 199 21.24 13.09 18.12
CA SER A 199 20.22 12.04 18.12
C SER A 199 20.80 10.72 17.61
N ALA A 200 20.49 9.66 18.35
CA ALA A 200 20.77 8.27 17.99
C ALA A 200 19.48 7.51 17.63
N SER A 201 18.41 8.23 17.24
CA SER A 201 17.16 7.61 16.83
C SER A 201 17.41 6.63 15.68
N THR A 202 16.83 5.44 15.80
CA THR A 202 16.95 4.35 14.85
C THR A 202 15.71 4.30 13.95
N HIS A 203 15.81 3.61 12.83
CA HIS A 203 14.66 3.39 11.94
C HIS A 203 13.52 2.69 12.69
N THR A 204 13.85 1.66 13.47
CA THR A 204 12.89 0.95 14.34
C THR A 204 12.20 1.88 15.34
N ALA A 205 12.93 2.76 16.02
CA ALA A 205 12.35 3.69 17.00
C ALA A 205 11.32 4.65 16.37
N LEU A 206 11.64 5.20 15.19
CA LEU A 206 10.72 6.08 14.45
C LEU A 206 9.48 5.33 13.96
N CYS A 207 9.63 4.08 13.50
CA CYS A 207 8.51 3.24 13.10
C CYS A 207 7.58 2.95 14.28
N ASP A 208 8.14 2.52 15.42
CA ASP A 208 7.37 2.15 16.60
C ASP A 208 6.58 3.34 17.14
N PHE A 209 7.21 4.51 17.21
CA PHE A 209 6.52 5.74 17.59
C PHE A 209 5.35 6.08 16.65
N LEU A 210 5.53 5.93 15.33
CA LEU A 210 4.43 6.18 14.40
C LEU A 210 3.31 5.15 14.54
N ARG A 211 3.63 3.87 14.78
CA ARG A 211 2.62 2.80 14.96
C ARG A 211 1.75 3.01 16.20
N GLU A 212 2.22 3.71 17.22
CA GLU A 212 1.41 4.08 18.38
C GLU A 212 0.28 5.06 18.04
N HIS A 213 0.40 5.79 16.92
CA HIS A 213 -0.47 6.92 16.60
C HIS A 213 -1.17 6.79 15.23
N LEU A 214 -0.61 6.00 14.32
CA LEU A 214 -1.03 5.89 12.92
C LEU A 214 -1.24 4.43 12.52
N PRO A 215 -2.14 4.16 11.57
CA PRO A 215 -2.32 2.83 11.01
C PRO A 215 -1.10 2.39 10.19
N GLU A 216 -0.88 1.07 10.08
CA GLU A 216 0.30 0.47 9.44
C GLU A 216 0.55 0.96 8.00
N TYR A 217 -0.50 1.24 7.22
CA TYR A 217 -0.35 1.70 5.83
C TYR A 217 0.18 3.15 5.70
N MET A 218 0.24 3.92 6.80
CA MET A 218 0.80 5.27 6.85
C MET A 218 2.27 5.27 7.32
N ILE A 219 2.83 4.12 7.70
CA ILE A 219 4.21 4.02 8.18
C ILE A 219 5.17 4.13 6.97
N PRO A 220 6.13 5.08 6.96
CA PRO A 220 7.05 5.27 5.86
C PRO A 220 7.97 4.07 5.57
N ALA A 221 8.12 3.81 4.26
CA ALA A 221 9.18 3.07 3.55
C ALA A 221 10.51 2.89 4.26
N ALA A 222 11.04 4.07 4.53
CA ALA A 222 12.39 4.37 4.93
C ALA A 222 12.38 5.80 5.50
N PHE A 223 13.37 6.06 6.36
CA PHE A 223 13.64 7.37 6.92
C PHE A 223 14.99 7.84 6.40
N VAL A 224 14.99 8.89 5.58
CA VAL A 224 16.20 9.47 5.00
C VAL A 224 16.60 10.68 5.82
N ARG A 225 17.82 10.67 6.35
CA ARG A 225 18.32 11.80 7.13
C ARG A 225 18.73 12.93 6.19
N VAL A 226 18.26 14.15 6.50
CA VAL A 226 18.64 15.37 5.79
C VAL A 226 19.06 16.46 6.77
N ASP A 227 20.09 17.23 6.41
CA ASP A 227 20.55 18.35 7.24
C ASP A 227 19.69 19.61 7.02
N ALA A 228 19.17 19.77 5.79
CA ALA A 228 18.27 20.83 5.35
C ALA A 228 17.37 20.32 4.22
N PHE A 229 16.14 20.84 4.11
CA PHE A 229 15.31 20.57 2.93
C PHE A 229 15.80 21.40 1.74
N PRO A 230 15.93 20.80 0.54
CA PRO A 230 16.22 21.55 -0.66
C PRO A 230 15.07 22.50 -0.96
N MET A 231 15.39 23.74 -1.35
CA MET A 231 14.42 24.78 -1.63
C MET A 231 14.58 25.28 -3.07
N THR A 232 13.46 25.44 -3.76
CA THR A 232 13.37 26.17 -5.03
C THR A 232 13.74 27.66 -4.84
N PRO A 233 14.10 28.39 -5.91
CA PRO A 233 14.34 29.84 -5.83
C PRO A 233 13.17 30.65 -5.25
N ASN A 234 11.94 30.11 -5.32
CA ASN A 234 10.73 30.72 -4.79
C ASN A 234 10.47 30.38 -3.31
N GLY A 235 11.41 29.72 -2.62
CA GLY A 235 11.31 29.39 -1.21
C GLY A 235 10.34 28.24 -0.88
N LYS A 236 9.92 27.45 -1.88
CA LYS A 236 9.19 26.19 -1.68
C LYS A 236 10.15 25.00 -1.65
N ILE A 237 9.79 23.92 -0.97
CA ILE A 237 10.56 22.67 -0.99
C ILE A 237 10.69 22.16 -2.44
N ASP A 238 11.91 21.83 -2.84
CA ASP A 238 12.20 21.19 -4.12
C ASP A 238 12.15 19.67 -3.96
N HIS A 239 10.97 19.11 -4.23
CA HIS A 239 10.75 17.66 -4.13
C HIS A 239 11.61 16.84 -5.11
N ALA A 240 12.04 17.43 -6.23
CA ALA A 240 12.86 16.73 -7.21
C ALA A 240 14.33 16.65 -6.78
N ALA A 241 14.77 17.56 -5.90
CA ALA A 241 16.12 17.58 -5.34
C ALA A 241 16.25 16.76 -4.04
N LEU A 242 15.19 16.09 -3.60
CA LEU A 242 15.26 15.23 -2.41
C LEU A 242 16.15 14.02 -2.67
N PRO A 243 17.03 13.66 -1.72
CA PRO A 243 17.96 12.55 -1.89
C PRO A 243 17.24 11.21 -2.02
N GLU A 244 17.92 10.25 -2.65
CA GLU A 244 17.42 8.88 -2.72
C GLU A 244 17.60 8.13 -1.40
N PRO A 245 16.70 7.19 -1.05
CA PRO A 245 16.85 6.33 0.12
C PRO A 245 17.94 5.28 -0.12
N GLU A 246 19.19 5.73 -0.12
CA GLU A 246 20.37 4.88 -0.13
C GLU A 246 20.74 4.46 1.30
N ARG A 247 21.29 3.26 1.46
CA ARG A 247 21.65 2.69 2.77
C ARG A 247 22.58 3.59 3.60
N ALA A 248 23.40 4.41 2.94
CA ALA A 248 24.32 5.34 3.59
C ALA A 248 23.61 6.54 4.26
N ASN A 249 22.43 6.92 3.76
CA ASN A 249 21.70 8.12 4.19
C ASN A 249 20.38 7.78 4.90
N THR A 250 19.99 6.51 4.92
CA THR A 250 18.88 6.03 5.75
C THR A 250 19.29 5.95 7.22
N VAL A 251 18.36 6.28 8.11
CA VAL A 251 18.53 6.05 9.55
C VAL A 251 18.78 4.55 9.76
N ALA A 252 19.91 4.20 10.38
CA ALA A 252 20.30 2.81 10.54
C ALA A 252 19.41 2.07 11.55
N ASP A 253 19.24 0.77 11.34
CA ASP A 253 18.81 -0.14 12.40
C ASP A 253 20.02 -0.48 13.27
N ASP A 254 19.79 -0.45 14.59
CA ASP A 254 20.79 -0.76 15.62
C ASP A 254 20.95 -2.27 15.74
N VAL A 255 21.54 -2.90 14.73
CA VAL A 255 21.85 -4.33 14.78
C VAL A 255 23.35 -4.51 14.57
N SER A 256 24.03 -4.67 15.71
CA SER A 256 25.34 -5.31 15.77
C SER A 256 25.32 -6.58 14.92
N ALA A 257 26.16 -6.58 13.89
CA ALA A 257 26.32 -7.65 12.91
C ALA A 257 26.70 -8.97 13.58
N SER A 258 25.71 -9.76 13.99
CA SER A 258 25.89 -11.21 14.09
C SER A 258 25.90 -11.77 12.67
N PRO A 259 26.83 -12.68 12.32
CA PRO A 259 26.83 -13.30 11.00
C PRO A 259 25.48 -13.94 10.70
N ALA A 260 24.91 -13.64 9.53
CA ALA A 260 23.61 -14.18 9.14
C ALA A 260 23.62 -15.73 9.15
N THR A 261 22.60 -16.33 9.79
CA THR A 261 22.42 -17.78 9.81
C THR A 261 22.12 -18.32 8.40
N ASP A 262 22.29 -19.62 8.17
CA ASP A 262 21.98 -20.24 6.87
C ASP A 262 20.49 -20.08 6.50
N THR A 263 19.59 -20.11 7.49
CA THR A 263 18.16 -19.81 7.32
C THR A 263 17.96 -18.40 6.78
N GLN A 264 18.57 -17.40 7.45
CA GLN A 264 18.48 -16.00 7.07
C GLN A 264 19.01 -15.73 5.66
N ARG A 265 20.16 -16.32 5.31
CA ARG A 265 20.77 -16.16 3.97
C ARG A 265 19.85 -16.68 2.86
N ARG A 266 19.26 -17.86 3.04
CA ARG A 266 18.33 -18.45 2.06
C ARG A 266 17.03 -17.66 1.92
N ILE A 267 16.49 -17.12 3.02
CA ILE A 267 15.30 -16.25 2.94
C ILE A 267 15.66 -14.97 2.17
N ALA A 268 16.79 -14.33 2.49
CA ALA A 268 17.25 -13.13 1.79
C ALA A 268 17.41 -13.37 0.29
N GLU A 269 18.00 -14.49 -0.14
CA GLU A 269 18.13 -14.89 -1.55
C GLU A 269 16.77 -15.04 -2.25
N ILE A 270 15.78 -15.63 -1.58
CA ILE A 270 14.43 -15.79 -2.14
C ILE A 270 13.75 -14.43 -2.31
N VAL A 271 13.87 -13.55 -1.31
CA VAL A 271 13.31 -12.19 -1.33
C VAL A 271 13.99 -11.36 -2.42
N ALA A 272 15.31 -11.40 -2.49
CA ALA A 272 16.13 -10.75 -3.52
C ALA A 272 15.65 -11.11 -4.94
N GLY A 273 15.47 -12.41 -5.20
CA GLY A 273 14.99 -12.91 -6.49
C GLY A 273 13.49 -12.65 -6.78
N LEU A 274 12.69 -12.26 -5.78
CA LEU A 274 11.29 -11.85 -5.99
C LEU A 274 11.15 -10.35 -6.24
N LEU A 275 12.02 -9.56 -5.63
CA LEU A 275 12.00 -8.09 -5.71
C LEU A 275 13.01 -7.53 -6.72
N ASP A 276 13.74 -8.39 -7.44
CA ASP A 276 14.82 -8.03 -8.36
C ASP A 276 15.88 -7.11 -7.73
N ARG A 277 16.29 -7.45 -6.50
CA ARG A 277 17.26 -6.68 -5.70
C ARG A 277 18.47 -7.54 -5.38
N LYS A 278 19.66 -6.91 -5.33
CA LYS A 278 20.93 -7.61 -5.07
C LYS A 278 21.21 -7.83 -3.59
N ASP A 279 20.87 -6.85 -2.75
CA ASP A 279 21.16 -6.87 -1.32
C ASP A 279 19.88 -6.72 -0.51
N ILE A 280 19.55 -7.74 0.30
CA ILE A 280 18.44 -7.73 1.25
C ILE A 280 19.03 -7.83 2.66
N GLY A 281 18.80 -6.81 3.48
CA GLY A 281 19.13 -6.79 4.89
C GLY A 281 18.24 -7.70 5.73
N LEU A 282 18.71 -8.07 6.93
CA LEU A 282 17.98 -8.96 7.83
C LEU A 282 16.67 -8.33 8.35
N GLU A 283 16.68 -7.03 8.59
CA GLU A 283 15.51 -6.28 9.05
C GLU A 283 14.75 -5.58 7.93
N ASP A 284 15.15 -5.80 6.67
CA ASP A 284 14.45 -5.21 5.54
C ASP A 284 13.03 -5.79 5.48
N ASN A 285 12.05 -4.92 5.70
CA ASN A 285 10.65 -5.31 5.64
C ASN A 285 10.24 -5.54 4.18
N PHE A 286 9.79 -6.77 3.90
CA PHE A 286 9.38 -7.23 2.58
C PHE A 286 8.40 -6.28 1.87
N PHE A 287 7.42 -5.74 2.58
CA PHE A 287 6.40 -4.86 1.98
C PHE A 287 6.95 -3.46 1.67
N MET A 288 7.93 -3.02 2.46
CA MET A 288 8.61 -1.73 2.32
C MET A 288 9.59 -1.72 1.15
N LEU A 289 10.12 -2.90 0.82
CA LEU A 289 10.95 -3.14 -0.35
C LEU A 289 10.15 -3.32 -1.66
N GLY A 290 8.84 -3.09 -1.67
CA GLY A 290 7.99 -3.25 -2.85
C GLY A 290 7.17 -4.56 -2.85
N GLY A 291 7.34 -5.41 -1.85
CA GLY A 291 6.51 -6.60 -1.67
C GLY A 291 5.02 -6.25 -1.53
N HIS A 292 4.18 -7.04 -2.18
CA HIS A 292 2.72 -6.94 -2.12
C HIS A 292 2.10 -8.33 -2.02
N SER A 293 0.78 -8.44 -1.79
CA SER A 293 0.12 -9.72 -1.48
C SER A 293 0.39 -10.84 -2.50
N LEU A 294 0.46 -10.52 -3.80
CA LEU A 294 0.81 -11.49 -4.84
C LEU A 294 2.27 -11.97 -4.73
N LEU A 295 3.24 -11.06 -4.55
CA LEU A 295 4.63 -11.43 -4.29
C LEU A 295 4.76 -12.16 -2.95
N GLY A 296 3.95 -11.79 -1.95
CA GLY A 296 3.88 -12.45 -0.66
C GLY A 296 3.38 -13.89 -0.77
N ALA A 297 2.37 -14.15 -1.59
CA ALA A 297 1.92 -15.51 -1.89
C ALA A 297 3.02 -16.33 -2.58
N GLN A 298 3.78 -15.72 -3.50
CA GLN A 298 4.93 -16.37 -4.15
C GLN A 298 6.07 -16.64 -3.16
N LEU A 299 6.37 -15.68 -2.26
CA LEU A 299 7.34 -15.83 -1.19
C LEU A 299 6.98 -17.00 -0.29
N ILE A 300 5.74 -17.05 0.19
CA ILE A 300 5.23 -18.14 1.04
C ILE A 300 5.35 -19.50 0.35
N ALA A 301 5.03 -19.59 -0.95
CA ALA A 301 5.17 -20.82 -1.71
C ALA A 301 6.64 -21.26 -1.85
N ARG A 302 7.56 -20.32 -2.13
CA ARG A 302 9.00 -20.60 -2.23
C ARG A 302 9.58 -21.01 -0.86
N LEU A 303 9.23 -20.30 0.22
CA LEU A 303 9.66 -20.64 1.58
C LEU A 303 9.19 -22.04 1.98
N ARG A 304 7.94 -22.40 1.66
CA ARG A 304 7.40 -23.73 1.90
C ARG A 304 8.20 -24.81 1.18
N ASN A 305 8.55 -24.59 -0.09
CA ASN A 305 9.32 -25.54 -0.87
C ASN A 305 10.77 -25.68 -0.35
N THR A 306 11.40 -24.57 0.04
CA THR A 306 12.80 -24.55 0.49
C THR A 306 12.99 -25.16 1.87
N PHE A 307 12.09 -24.87 2.82
CA PHE A 307 12.24 -25.28 4.22
C PHE A 307 11.30 -26.41 4.63
N GLY A 308 10.35 -26.79 3.78
CA GLY A 308 9.39 -27.86 4.05
C GLY A 308 8.44 -27.55 5.22
N VAL A 309 8.21 -26.27 5.53
CA VAL A 309 7.30 -25.81 6.60
C VAL A 309 6.06 -25.17 6.01
N GLU A 310 4.91 -25.37 6.65
CA GLU A 310 3.68 -24.66 6.28
C GLU A 310 3.63 -23.31 6.98
N ILE A 311 4.15 -22.28 6.31
CA ILE A 311 4.00 -20.90 6.73
C ILE A 311 2.72 -20.30 6.11
N GLY A 312 1.92 -19.66 6.95
CA GLY A 312 0.68 -19.00 6.54
C GLY A 312 0.94 -17.57 6.06
N LEU A 313 0.08 -17.05 5.18
CA LEU A 313 0.20 -15.67 4.69
C LEU A 313 0.17 -14.64 5.83
N ARG A 314 -0.57 -14.92 6.90
CA ARG A 314 -0.60 -14.08 8.11
C ARG A 314 0.79 -13.83 8.69
N SER A 315 1.66 -14.85 8.71
CA SER A 315 3.02 -14.74 9.25
C SER A 315 3.84 -13.70 8.51
N LEU A 316 3.63 -13.55 7.19
CA LEU A 316 4.32 -12.51 6.42
C LEU A 316 3.90 -11.10 6.84
N PHE A 317 2.63 -10.89 7.20
CA PHE A 317 2.14 -9.59 7.68
C PHE A 317 2.56 -9.28 9.11
N THR A 318 2.69 -10.29 9.97
CA THR A 318 3.08 -10.09 11.38
C THR A 318 4.60 -10.08 11.60
N ALA A 319 5.36 -10.69 10.69
CA ALA A 319 6.81 -10.83 10.74
C ALA A 319 7.37 -10.60 9.32
N PRO A 320 7.39 -9.36 8.82
CA PRO A 320 7.71 -9.07 7.42
C PRO A 320 9.21 -8.98 7.10
N THR A 321 10.10 -9.13 8.08
CA THR A 321 11.56 -9.05 7.90
C THR A 321 12.19 -10.43 7.73
N VAL A 322 13.39 -10.50 7.15
CA VAL A 322 14.13 -11.76 6.99
C VAL A 322 14.42 -12.39 8.36
N ALA A 323 14.82 -11.60 9.35
CA ALA A 323 15.08 -12.05 10.71
C ALA A 323 13.82 -12.56 11.40
N ALA A 324 12.70 -11.85 11.29
CA ALA A 324 11.45 -12.27 11.90
C ALA A 324 10.89 -13.54 11.23
N LEU A 325 11.01 -13.66 9.90
CA LEU A 325 10.65 -14.87 9.15
C LEU A 325 11.55 -16.05 9.51
N SER A 326 12.85 -15.84 9.75
CA SER A 326 13.75 -16.94 10.12
C SER A 326 13.35 -17.56 11.46
N VAL A 327 13.01 -16.73 12.45
CA VAL A 327 12.53 -17.20 13.76
C VAL A 327 11.27 -18.05 13.61
N GLU A 328 10.31 -17.61 12.80
CA GLU A 328 9.06 -18.35 12.60
C GLU A 328 9.28 -19.68 11.86
N ILE A 329 10.16 -19.70 10.86
CA ILE A 329 10.51 -20.92 10.12
C ILE A 329 11.20 -21.93 11.04
N GLU A 330 12.15 -21.50 11.85
CA GLU A 330 12.88 -22.34 12.81
C GLU A 330 11.96 -22.91 13.89
N ARG A 331 11.00 -22.11 14.38
CA ARG A 331 9.95 -22.56 15.30
C ARG A 331 9.06 -23.65 14.67
N LEU A 332 8.65 -23.47 13.41
CA LEU A 332 7.83 -24.44 12.68
C LEU A 332 8.60 -25.74 12.36
N ALA A 333 9.87 -25.62 11.99
CA ALA A 333 10.76 -26.76 11.74
C ALA A 333 10.96 -27.60 13.00
N SER A 334 11.25 -26.95 14.14
CA SER A 334 11.42 -27.62 15.45
C SER A 334 10.16 -28.37 15.88
N LYS A 335 8.97 -27.77 15.67
CA LYS A 335 7.69 -28.42 15.97
C LYS A 335 7.43 -29.65 15.08
N LYS A 336 7.85 -29.61 13.82
CA LYS A 336 7.74 -30.74 12.88
C LYS A 336 8.68 -31.89 13.26
N GLU A 337 9.87 -31.61 13.77
CA GLU A 337 10.80 -32.63 14.27
C GLU A 337 10.31 -33.27 15.58
N ALA A 338 9.77 -32.49 16.51
CA ALA A 338 9.18 -33.01 17.74
C ALA A 338 8.00 -33.98 17.50
N LEU A 339 7.22 -33.77 16.43
CA LEU A 339 6.14 -34.69 16.02
C LEU A 339 6.65 -35.98 15.34
N LYS A 340 7.90 -36.04 14.90
CA LYS A 340 8.47 -37.21 14.18
C LYS A 340 9.19 -38.21 15.07
N THR A 341 9.42 -37.91 16.34
CA THR A 341 10.10 -38.81 17.27
C THR A 341 9.06 -39.63 18.05
N PRO A 342 8.85 -40.93 17.75
CA PRO A 342 8.03 -41.77 18.62
C PRO A 342 8.87 -42.11 19.86
N GLU A 343 8.33 -41.79 21.03
CA GLU A 343 8.83 -42.27 22.31
C GLU A 343 8.78 -43.80 22.31
N ARG A 344 9.94 -44.46 22.16
CA ARG A 344 10.07 -45.90 22.33
C ARG A 344 9.94 -46.22 23.81
N ALA A 345 8.73 -46.55 24.25
CA ALA A 345 8.53 -47.23 25.52
C ALA A 345 9.30 -48.57 25.51
N PRO A 346 9.98 -48.96 26.61
CA PRO A 346 10.65 -50.25 26.69
C PRO A 346 9.62 -51.37 26.65
N VAL A 347 9.85 -52.36 25.78
CA VAL A 347 9.07 -53.58 25.65
C VAL A 347 9.14 -54.35 26.98
N CYS A 348 8.01 -54.50 27.66
CA CYS A 348 7.89 -55.33 28.85
C CYS A 348 8.01 -56.82 28.47
N GLY A 349 8.70 -57.59 29.33
CA GLY A 349 9.22 -58.93 29.08
C GLY A 349 8.20 -60.02 28.75
N ALA A 350 8.72 -61.08 28.14
CA ALA A 350 8.01 -62.28 27.71
C ALA A 350 7.33 -63.05 28.87
N PRO A 351 6.19 -63.73 28.64
CA PRO A 351 5.62 -64.66 29.62
C PRO A 351 6.36 -66.00 29.62
N GLN A 352 6.68 -66.52 30.81
CA GLN A 352 7.11 -67.91 31.00
C GLN A 352 5.96 -68.90 30.71
N PRO A 353 6.24 -70.11 30.18
CA PRO A 353 5.20 -71.10 29.90
C PRO A 353 4.77 -71.86 31.17
N CYS A 354 3.46 -71.91 31.40
CA CYS A 354 2.84 -72.81 32.37
C CYS A 354 2.98 -74.26 31.89
N THR A 355 3.55 -75.13 32.73
CA THR A 355 3.48 -76.58 32.57
C THR A 355 2.37 -77.10 33.47
N GLU A 356 1.30 -77.62 32.86
CA GLU A 356 0.31 -78.44 33.55
C GLU A 356 0.87 -79.85 33.73
N ALA A 357 0.86 -80.34 34.97
CA ALA A 357 0.87 -81.76 35.27
C ALA A 357 -0.36 -82.05 36.15
N ASN A 358 -1.27 -82.85 35.59
CA ASN A 358 -2.34 -83.61 36.27
C ASN A 358 -1.76 -84.42 37.47
N PRO A 359 -2.54 -84.95 38.45
CA PRO A 359 -3.85 -85.60 38.24
C PRO A 359 -4.88 -85.54 39.40
N SER A 360 -6.15 -85.85 39.11
CA SER A 360 -6.97 -86.94 39.71
C SER A 360 -8.37 -86.94 39.09
#